data_AF-A0A9Q1CUS2-F1
#
_entry.id   AF-A0A9Q1CUS2-F1
#
_cell.length_a   1.000
_cell.length_b   1.000
_cell.length_c   1.000
_cell.angle_alpha   90.00
_cell.angle_beta   90.00
_cell.angle_gamma   90.00
#
_symmetry.space_group_name_H-M   'P 1'
#
loop_
_entity.id
_entity.type
_entity.pdbx_description
1 polymer ?
#
loop_
_entity_poly.entity_id
_entity_poly.type
_entity_poly.pdbx_seq_one_letter_code
_entity_poly.pdbx_strand_id
1 'polypeptide(L)'
;MAKINADKNKVLIYNPTFLKYVYDVWLERHGKYPSTGFLTLMFAIHVCDEVNVFGFGAAKDGTWQHYWEKNKFTKWEPTGLHAGDYESVIMKLLACKNKMKLFEGR
;
A
#
# COMPACT_ATOMS: atom_id res chain seq x y z
N MET A 1 -3.52 -32.32 7.48
CA MET A 1 -4.55 -31.36 7.01
C MET A 1 -3.86 -30.20 6.32
N ALA A 2 -4.46 -29.65 5.26
CA ALA A 2 -3.97 -28.42 4.63
C ALA A 2 -4.16 -27.24 5.58
N LYS A 3 -3.16 -26.35 5.68
CA LYS A 3 -3.19 -25.16 6.57
C LYS A 3 -4.14 -24.05 6.08
N ILE A 4 -4.55 -24.09 4.81
CA ILE A 4 -5.45 -23.12 4.18
C ILE A 4 -6.47 -23.84 3.31
N ASN A 5 -7.68 -23.29 3.23
CA ASN A 5 -8.72 -23.73 2.29
C ASN A 5 -8.83 -22.69 1.16
N ALA A 6 -7.99 -22.84 0.13
CA ALA A 6 -7.93 -21.94 -1.02
C ALA A 6 -8.09 -22.72 -2.34
N ASP A 7 -8.82 -22.13 -3.28
CA ASP A 7 -8.98 -22.67 -4.64
C ASP A 7 -7.73 -22.36 -5.46
N LYS A 8 -7.02 -23.40 -5.90
CA LYS A 8 -5.77 -23.28 -6.67
C LYS A 8 -5.94 -22.45 -7.94
N ASN A 9 -7.11 -22.47 -8.57
CA ASN A 9 -7.37 -21.74 -9.79
C ASN A 9 -7.63 -20.23 -9.55
N LYS A 10 -7.75 -19.82 -8.29
CA LYS A 10 -7.94 -18.41 -7.88
C LYS A 10 -6.70 -17.81 -7.23
N VAL A 11 -5.59 -18.56 -7.18
CA VAL A 11 -4.32 -18.07 -6.64
C VAL A 11 -3.52 -17.40 -7.76
N LEU A 12 -3.15 -16.14 -7.52
CA LEU A 12 -2.23 -15.39 -8.37
C LEU A 12 -0.94 -15.12 -7.58
N ILE A 13 0.18 -15.05 -8.30
CA ILE A 13 1.50 -14.82 -7.72
C ILE A 13 2.06 -13.53 -8.27
N TYR A 14 2.44 -12.64 -7.35
CA TYR A 14 3.14 -11.41 -7.71
C TYR A 14 4.53 -11.75 -8.25
N ASN A 15 4.90 -11.21 -9.41
CA ASN A 15 6.23 -11.42 -9.98
C ASN A 15 7.32 -10.76 -9.10
N PRO A 16 8.35 -11.49 -8.62
CA PRO A 16 9.47 -10.94 -7.85
C PRO A 16 10.19 -9.76 -8.53
N THR A 17 10.28 -9.75 -9.85
CA THR A 17 10.87 -8.65 -10.60
C THR A 17 10.02 -7.38 -10.50
N PHE A 18 8.69 -7.51 -10.40
CA PHE A 18 7.82 -6.35 -10.19
C PHE A 18 8.03 -5.74 -8.79
N LEU A 19 8.18 -6.58 -7.77
CA LEU A 19 8.52 -6.14 -6.41
C LEU A 19 9.83 -5.33 -6.41
N LYS A 20 10.86 -5.82 -7.11
CA LYS A 20 12.14 -5.12 -7.26
C LYS A 20 11.99 -3.81 -8.05
N TYR A 21 11.22 -3.82 -9.14
CA TYR A 21 10.93 -2.63 -9.94
C TYR A 21 10.27 -1.53 -9.10
N VAL A 22 9.26 -1.87 -8.30
CA VAL A 22 8.61 -0.90 -7.40
C VAL A 22 9.62 -0.34 -6.41
N TYR A 23 10.46 -1.18 -5.83
CA TYR A 23 11.49 -0.73 -4.90
C TYR A 23 12.55 0.19 -5.53
N ASP A 24 13.11 -0.21 -6.67
CA ASP A 24 14.21 0.52 -7.29
C ASP A 24 13.74 1.81 -7.98
N VAL A 25 12.61 1.77 -8.68
CA VAL A 25 12.17 2.84 -9.59
C VAL A 25 11.19 3.80 -8.92
N TRP A 26 10.25 3.28 -8.13
CA TRP A 26 9.22 4.13 -7.51
C TRP A 26 9.59 4.58 -6.12
N LEU A 27 10.26 3.73 -5.34
CA LEU A 27 10.73 4.09 -4.01
C LEU A 27 12.16 4.59 -3.99
N GLU A 28 12.88 4.57 -5.12
CA GLU A 28 14.30 4.96 -5.19
C GLU A 28 15.13 4.33 -4.06
N ARG A 29 14.79 3.09 -3.70
CA ARG A 29 15.40 2.30 -2.62
C ARG A 29 15.22 2.84 -1.19
N HIS A 30 14.24 3.70 -0.95
CA HIS A 30 13.85 4.13 0.40
C HIS A 30 13.18 2.99 1.17
N GLY A 31 13.60 2.78 2.42
CA GLY A 31 13.21 1.62 3.23
C GLY A 31 13.92 0.33 2.79
N LYS A 32 13.56 -0.79 3.41
CA LYS A 32 14.13 -2.10 3.09
C LYS A 32 13.42 -2.77 1.90
N TYR A 33 12.11 -2.57 1.81
CA TYR A 33 11.25 -3.03 0.70
C TYR A 33 9.89 -2.29 0.76
N PRO A 34 9.10 -2.25 -0.33
CA PRO A 34 7.81 -1.57 -0.37
C PRO A 34 6.79 -2.19 0.59
N SER A 35 5.90 -1.37 1.14
CA SER A 35 4.75 -1.88 1.91
C SER A 35 3.77 -2.64 1.00
N THR A 36 3.00 -3.55 1.59
CA THR A 36 1.94 -4.28 0.85
C THR A 36 0.91 -3.32 0.24
N GLY A 37 0.59 -2.22 0.95
CA GLY A 37 -0.31 -1.18 0.45
C GLY A 37 0.24 -0.53 -0.82
N PHE A 38 1.51 -0.12 -0.80
CA PHE A 38 2.15 0.51 -1.95
C PHE A 38 2.31 -0.46 -3.13
N LEU A 39 2.65 -1.72 -2.89
CA LEU A 39 2.67 -2.75 -3.94
C LEU A 39 1.31 -2.96 -4.59
N THR A 40 0.24 -2.94 -3.80
CA THR A 40 -1.13 -3.08 -4.30
C THR A 40 -1.51 -1.89 -5.17
N LEU A 41 -1.16 -0.68 -4.75
CA LEU A 41 -1.37 0.53 -5.53
C LEU A 41 -0.61 0.47 -6.86
N MET A 42 0.67 0.13 -6.83
CA MET A 42 1.47 0.03 -8.04
C MET A 42 0.96 -1.07 -8.96
N PHE A 43 0.44 -2.19 -8.42
CA PHE A 43 -0.23 -3.21 -9.24
C PHE A 43 -1.39 -2.60 -10.02
N ALA A 44 -2.31 -1.95 -9.31
CA ALA A 44 -3.54 -1.42 -9.87
C ALA A 44 -3.25 -0.40 -10.97
N ILE A 45 -2.24 0.46 -10.78
CA ILE A 45 -1.79 1.43 -11.79
C ILE A 45 -1.31 0.75 -13.08
N HIS A 46 -0.76 -0.47 -13.02
CA HIS A 46 -0.28 -1.18 -14.21
C HIS A 46 -1.36 -1.99 -14.93
N VAL A 47 -2.44 -2.36 -14.24
CA VAL A 47 -3.45 -3.30 -14.79
C VAL A 47 -4.84 -2.68 -14.97
N CYS A 48 -5.11 -1.53 -14.37
CA CYS A 48 -6.39 -0.84 -14.44
C CYS A 48 -6.28 0.46 -15.25
N ASP A 49 -7.37 0.84 -15.94
CA ASP A 49 -7.46 2.12 -16.64
C ASP A 49 -7.75 3.30 -15.69
N GLU A 50 -8.44 3.04 -14.57
CA GLU A 50 -8.75 4.01 -13.53
C GLU A 50 -8.49 3.40 -12.14
N VAL A 51 -7.88 4.19 -11.24
CA VAL A 51 -7.56 3.77 -9.87
C VAL A 51 -8.11 4.75 -8.86
N ASN A 52 -9.00 4.26 -7.99
CA ASN A 52 -9.56 4.98 -6.84
C ASN A 52 -9.04 4.35 -5.54
N VAL A 53 -8.44 5.15 -4.66
CA VAL A 53 -7.73 4.69 -3.47
C VAL A 53 -8.45 5.13 -2.21
N PHE A 54 -8.73 4.19 -1.31
CA PHE A 54 -9.45 4.40 -0.05
C PHE A 54 -8.70 3.76 1.12
N GLY A 55 -8.74 4.38 2.31
CA GLY A 55 -8.16 3.80 3.53
C GLY A 55 -6.63 3.79 3.57
N PHE A 56 -6.00 4.68 2.82
CA PHE A 56 -4.55 4.92 2.86
C PHE A 56 -4.24 6.20 3.62
N GLY A 57 -3.15 6.20 4.37
CA GLY A 57 -2.72 7.33 5.19
C GLY A 57 -3.33 7.34 6.58
N ALA A 58 -2.91 8.33 7.38
CA ALA A 58 -3.48 8.60 8.69
C ALA A 58 -4.91 9.16 8.56
N ALA A 59 -5.71 8.99 9.61
CA ALA A 59 -6.92 9.79 9.79
C ALA A 59 -6.57 11.27 9.98
N LYS A 60 -7.56 12.17 9.90
CA LYS A 60 -7.33 13.63 9.99
C LYS A 60 -6.75 14.09 11.32
N ASP A 61 -6.97 13.32 12.38
CA ASP A 61 -6.38 13.55 13.70
C ASP A 61 -4.95 13.00 13.84
N GLY A 62 -4.38 12.46 12.76
CA GLY A 62 -3.05 11.88 12.72
C GLY A 62 -2.98 10.44 13.25
N THR A 63 -4.12 9.81 13.58
CA THR A 63 -4.13 8.44 14.07
C THR A 63 -3.84 7.43 12.96
N TRP A 64 -3.02 6.45 13.30
CA TRP A 64 -2.65 5.32 12.45
C TRP A 64 -3.19 4.03 13.09
N GLN A 65 -4.41 3.67 12.71
CA GLN A 65 -5.11 2.49 13.20
C GLN A 65 -5.89 1.84 12.07
N HIS A 66 -6.01 0.52 12.13
CA HIS A 66 -6.89 -0.19 11.22
C HIS A 66 -8.35 0.12 11.52
N TYR A 67 -9.18 0.25 10.48
CA TYR A 67 -10.59 0.63 10.60
C TYR A 67 -11.46 -0.38 11.38
N TRP A 68 -10.99 -1.62 11.57
CA TRP A 68 -11.71 -2.69 12.26
C TRP A 68 -11.19 -2.98 13.68
N GLU A 69 -10.08 -2.37 14.08
CA GLU A 69 -9.51 -2.61 15.41
C GLU A 69 -10.39 -1.98 16.49
N LYS A 70 -10.93 -2.82 17.37
CA LYS A 70 -11.75 -2.36 18.51
C LYS A 70 -10.91 -1.73 19.61
N ASN A 71 -9.65 -2.14 19.71
CA ASN A 71 -8.74 -1.65 20.73
C ASN A 71 -8.08 -0.35 20.26
N LYS A 72 -8.57 0.79 20.74
CA LYS A 72 -7.99 2.11 20.39
C LYS A 72 -6.62 2.38 21.02
N PHE A 73 -6.09 1.46 21.83
CA PHE A 73 -4.78 1.57 22.46
C PHE A 73 -3.65 0.95 21.63
N THR A 74 -3.95 0.21 20.56
CA THR A 74 -2.92 -0.16 19.57
C THR A 74 -2.54 1.09 18.79
N LYS A 75 -1.41 1.69 19.15
CA LYS A 75 -0.77 2.71 18.33
C LYS A 75 0.13 1.99 17.33
N TRP A 76 0.03 2.37 16.06
CA TRP A 76 1.02 1.95 15.09
C TRP A 76 2.40 2.47 15.52
N GLU A 77 3.38 1.57 15.54
CA GLU A 77 4.79 1.90 15.78
C GLU A 77 5.59 1.67 14.50
N PRO A 78 6.40 2.65 14.05
CA PRO A 78 7.24 2.48 12.88
C PRO A 78 8.28 1.39 13.14
N THR A 79 8.23 0.31 12.36
CA THR A 79 9.26 -0.75 12.41
C THR A 79 10.54 -0.37 11.66
N GLY A 80 10.51 0.74 10.90
CA GLY A 80 11.61 1.18 10.03
C GLY A 80 11.85 0.31 8.79
N LEU A 81 11.05 -0.74 8.58
CA LEU A 81 11.19 -1.64 7.43
C LEU A 81 10.74 -0.99 6.12
N HIS A 82 9.74 -0.13 6.18
CA HIS A 82 9.16 0.58 5.05
C HIS A 82 9.38 2.09 5.20
N ALA A 83 9.49 2.79 4.07
CA ALA A 83 9.54 4.25 4.06
C ALA A 83 8.14 4.83 3.86
N GLY A 84 7.26 4.68 4.86
CA GLY A 84 5.85 5.08 4.76
C GLY A 84 5.63 6.55 4.38
N ASP A 85 6.47 7.45 4.91
CA ASP A 85 6.41 8.87 4.54
C ASP A 85 6.74 9.10 3.05
N TYR A 86 7.75 8.39 2.54
CA TYR A 86 8.14 8.48 1.13
C TYR A 86 7.06 7.85 0.22
N GLU A 87 6.49 6.71 0.60
CA GLU A 87 5.35 6.11 -0.09
C GLU A 87 4.17 7.10 -0.18
N SER A 88 3.86 7.79 0.92
CA SER A 88 2.81 8.82 0.97
C SER A 88 3.09 10.00 0.04
N VAL A 89 4.35 10.43 -0.07
CA VAL A 89 4.77 11.47 -1.04
C VAL A 89 4.47 11.04 -2.48
N ILE A 90 4.88 9.82 -2.86
CA ILE A 90 4.63 9.31 -4.21
C ILE A 90 3.12 9.19 -4.50
N MET A 91 2.34 8.72 -3.53
CA MET A 91 0.87 8.65 -3.65
C MET A 91 0.24 10.02 -3.91
N LYS A 92 0.65 11.05 -3.15
CA LYS A 92 0.18 12.43 -3.35
C LYS A 92 0.57 12.96 -4.72
N LEU A 93 1.80 12.69 -5.18
CA LEU A 93 2.25 13.09 -6.52
C LEU A 93 1.45 12.41 -7.63
N LEU A 94 1.14 11.12 -7.49
CA LEU A 94 0.28 10.38 -8.44
C LEU A 94 -1.12 10.97 -8.50
N ALA A 95 -1.71 11.32 -7.34
CA ALA A 95 -3.00 11.99 -7.28
C ALA A 95 -2.96 13.39 -7.93
N CYS A 96 -1.95 14.20 -7.62
CA CYS A 96 -1.76 15.52 -8.24
C CYS A 96 -1.58 15.46 -9.75
N LYS A 97 -1.00 14.36 -10.28
CA LYS A 97 -0.82 14.13 -11.72
C LYS A 97 -2.03 13.43 -12.38
N ASN A 98 -3.16 13.30 -11.67
CA ASN A 98 -4.36 12.62 -12.13
C ASN A 98 -4.11 11.17 -12.60
N LYS A 99 -3.14 10.47 -11.98
CA LYS A 99 -2.89 9.05 -12.24
C LYS A 99 -3.71 8.12 -11.35
N MET A 100 -4.24 8.66 -10.26
CA MET A 100 -5.18 8.00 -9.36
C MET A 100 -6.02 9.07 -8.66
N LYS A 101 -7.15 8.67 -8.08
CA LYS A 101 -7.92 9.52 -7.18
C LYS A 101 -7.75 9.02 -5.74
N LEU A 102 -7.29 9.89 -4.86
CA LEU A 102 -7.13 9.58 -3.44
C LEU A 102 -8.35 10.08 -2.65
N PHE A 103 -8.98 9.20 -1.88
CA PHE A 103 -10.06 9.52 -0.97
C PHE A 103 -9.55 9.44 0.47
N GLU A 104 -9.28 10.60 1.08
CA GLU A 104 -8.64 10.71 2.39
C GLU A 104 -9.53 10.30 3.58
N GLY A 105 -10.84 10.11 3.36
CA GLY A 105 -11.74 9.68 4.42
C GLY A 105 -11.94 10.75 5.52
N ARG A 106 -12.02 10.29 6.76
CA ARG A 106 -12.28 11.11 7.96
C ARG A 106 -11.10 11.09 8.90
#